data_AF-A0A1I5Y948-F1
#
_entry.id   AF-A0A1I5Y948-F1
#
_cell.length_a   1.000
_cell.length_b   1.000
_cell.length_c   1.000
_cell.angle_alpha   90.00
_cell.angle_beta   90.00
_cell.angle_gamma   90.00
#
_symmetry.space_group_name_H-M   'P 1'
#
loop_
_entity.id
_entity.type
_entity.pdbx_description
1 polymer ?
#
loop_
_entity_poly.entity_id
_entity_poly.type
_entity_poly.pdbx_seq_one_letter_code
_entity_poly.pdbx_strand_id
1 'polypeptide(L)'
;MKKTNLTILIAALIAAVNFSSCKKDSDNPQPFVFYSLSIDGATVSFTNKSEDAVSYKWDFGDGTTSTDESPTHTYPGKGKYVPTLYATTSAGVTGEASTVIHIAKVSSIKLDDNSLSDWDTVATNVITAGAHSGNFIKAKFDYDANYVYVYFEQNTKKSDGNIYDLYIDADNNINTGLLTGEIPNGGYEVLLEGTIFDDWLDPYYFIGTDQQNFGNYTYQNLNEFYKLGTVVQSGSVQKFEFGLSRSKIKGLTGKGLRIGVQVAANDWSAIIGYSPDQSTDAFFLDMSE
;
A
#
# COMPACT_ATOMS: atom_id res chain seq x y z
N MET A 1 -70.87 -2.71 23.07
CA MET A 1 -69.48 -2.59 22.60
C MET A 1 -68.76 -1.58 23.47
N LYS A 2 -67.66 -2.01 24.10
CA LYS A 2 -66.82 -1.22 25.00
C LYS A 2 -65.93 -0.25 24.20
N LYS A 3 -65.73 0.96 24.71
CA LYS A 3 -64.41 1.49 25.12
C LYS A 3 -64.62 2.77 25.93
N THR A 4 -64.48 2.61 27.24
CA THR A 4 -64.45 3.66 28.26
C THR A 4 -63.01 4.13 28.39
N ASN A 5 -62.72 5.42 28.22
CA ASN A 5 -61.46 6.01 28.66
C ASN A 5 -61.66 6.51 30.10
N LEU A 6 -60.97 5.88 31.05
CA LEU A 6 -60.95 6.26 32.47
C LEU A 6 -59.53 6.66 32.87
N THR A 7 -59.45 7.87 33.42
CA THR A 7 -58.34 8.63 34.00
C THR A 7 -57.66 7.93 35.18
N ILE A 8 -56.35 8.07 35.36
CA ILE A 8 -55.72 8.09 36.71
C ILE A 8 -54.60 9.14 36.76
N LEU A 9 -54.82 10.15 37.64
CA LEU A 9 -53.85 11.09 38.20
C LEU A 9 -52.76 10.35 38.99
N ILE A 10 -51.52 10.83 38.96
CA ILE A 10 -50.64 10.73 40.15
C ILE A 10 -50.06 12.12 40.47
N ALA A 11 -50.15 12.42 41.76
CA ALA A 11 -50.01 13.69 42.43
C ALA A 11 -48.64 14.37 42.30
N ALA A 12 -48.69 15.70 42.27
CA ALA A 12 -47.54 16.57 42.50
C ALA A 12 -47.09 16.49 43.96
N LEU A 13 -45.84 16.10 44.18
CA LEU A 13 -45.15 16.26 45.46
C LEU A 13 -44.07 17.33 45.27
N ILE A 14 -44.34 18.53 45.77
CA ILE A 14 -43.36 19.62 45.84
C ILE A 14 -42.42 19.29 47.01
N ALA A 15 -41.21 18.85 46.70
CA ALA A 15 -40.10 18.86 47.64
C ALA A 15 -39.20 20.05 47.31
N ALA A 16 -39.17 21.03 48.21
CA ALA A 16 -38.19 22.10 48.19
C ALA A 16 -36.80 21.50 48.36
N VAL A 17 -35.94 21.66 47.35
CA VAL A 17 -34.51 21.39 47.45
C VAL A 17 -33.75 22.67 47.11
N ASN A 18 -32.86 23.01 48.04
CA ASN A 18 -32.07 24.22 48.12
C ASN A 18 -31.41 24.60 46.78
N PHE A 19 -31.54 25.87 46.40
CA PHE A 19 -30.61 26.50 45.46
C PHE A 19 -29.24 26.59 46.14
N SER A 20 -28.49 25.49 46.20
CA SER A 20 -27.03 25.64 46.24
C SER A 20 -26.66 26.33 44.95
N SER A 21 -26.19 27.56 45.08
CA SER A 21 -25.45 28.25 44.04
C SER A 21 -24.46 27.26 43.46
N CYS A 22 -24.73 26.73 42.26
CA CYS A 22 -23.64 26.39 41.38
C CYS A 22 -22.85 27.69 41.28
N LYS A 23 -21.61 27.70 41.80
CA LYS A 23 -20.66 28.71 41.35
C LYS A 23 -20.75 28.65 39.83
N LYS A 24 -20.82 29.82 39.19
CA LYS A 24 -20.64 29.91 37.75
C LYS A 24 -19.27 29.26 37.52
N ASP A 25 -19.23 27.98 37.13
CA ASP A 25 -17.99 27.38 36.68
C ASP A 25 -17.52 28.34 35.60
N SER A 26 -16.29 28.81 35.73
CA SER A 26 -15.66 29.52 34.64
C SER A 26 -15.44 28.47 33.56
N ASP A 27 -16.51 28.10 32.85
CA ASP A 27 -16.49 27.31 31.64
C ASP A 27 -15.79 28.18 30.62
N ASN A 28 -14.47 28.21 30.71
CA ASN A 28 -13.66 28.78 29.67
C ASN A 28 -13.86 27.85 28.45
N PRO A 29 -14.46 28.33 27.36
CA PRO A 29 -14.83 27.47 26.25
C PRO A 29 -13.58 26.72 25.76
N GLN A 30 -13.75 25.41 25.56
CA GLN A 30 -12.72 24.58 24.93
C GLN A 30 -12.58 25.00 23.46
N PRO A 31 -11.36 25.03 22.90
CA PRO A 31 -11.21 25.29 21.48
C PRO A 31 -11.75 24.10 20.68
N PHE A 32 -12.39 24.37 19.55
CA PHE A 32 -12.70 23.33 18.58
C PHE A 32 -11.44 23.06 17.76
N VAL A 33 -10.77 21.93 18.00
CA VAL A 33 -9.49 21.62 17.35
C VAL A 33 -9.72 20.75 16.13
N PHE A 34 -9.36 21.28 14.96
CA PHE A 34 -9.53 20.60 13.69
C PHE A 34 -8.46 21.04 12.70
N TYR A 35 -8.04 20.12 11.83
CA TYR A 35 -7.11 20.41 10.75
C TYR A 35 -7.34 19.46 9.58
N SER A 36 -6.88 19.88 8.40
CA SER A 36 -6.74 19.02 7.22
C SER A 36 -5.26 18.87 6.87
N LEU A 37 -4.93 17.86 6.06
CA LEU A 37 -3.56 17.61 5.62
C LEU A 37 -3.52 17.19 4.14
N SER A 38 -2.36 17.36 3.51
CA SER A 38 -2.01 16.75 2.23
C SER A 38 -0.63 16.12 2.31
N ILE A 39 -0.46 14.93 1.71
CA ILE A 39 0.80 14.18 1.73
C ILE A 39 1.37 14.17 0.31
N ASP A 40 2.63 14.58 0.17
CA ASP A 40 3.44 14.48 -1.04
C ASP A 40 4.78 13.81 -0.71
N GLY A 41 4.87 12.52 -0.99
CA GLY A 41 5.98 11.68 -0.56
C GLY A 41 6.16 11.70 0.96
N ALA A 42 7.30 12.19 1.41
CA ALA A 42 7.61 12.35 2.84
C ALA A 42 7.19 13.70 3.44
N THR A 43 6.67 14.63 2.62
CA THR A 43 6.30 15.98 3.05
C THR A 43 4.79 16.08 3.27
N VAL A 44 4.40 16.59 4.44
CA VAL A 44 3.01 16.78 4.83
C VAL A 44 2.75 18.25 5.11
N SER A 45 1.78 18.80 4.39
CA SER A 45 1.29 20.16 4.63
C SER A 45 0.07 20.10 5.52
N PHE A 46 0.12 20.75 6.68
CA PHE A 46 -0.98 20.84 7.63
C PHE A 46 -1.69 22.17 7.45
N THR A 47 -3.03 22.13 7.42
CA THR A 47 -3.88 23.33 7.40
C THR A 47 -4.75 23.33 8.63
N ASN A 48 -4.47 24.24 9.56
CA ASN A 48 -5.29 24.42 10.74
C ASN A 48 -6.66 25.01 10.37
N LYS A 49 -7.69 24.46 11.00
CA LYS A 49 -9.11 24.82 10.86
C LYS A 49 -9.78 24.97 12.24
N SER A 50 -8.98 25.13 13.28
CA SER A 50 -9.45 25.23 14.66
C SER A 50 -10.16 26.56 14.90
N GLU A 51 -11.16 26.54 15.78
CA GLU A 51 -11.90 27.72 16.22
C GLU A 51 -11.62 28.00 17.71
N ASP A 52 -11.82 29.26 18.12
CA ASP A 52 -11.66 29.73 19.51
C ASP A 52 -10.26 29.58 20.13
N ALA A 53 -9.21 29.50 19.31
CA ALA A 53 -7.80 29.45 19.76
C ALA A 53 -6.98 30.66 19.31
N VAL A 54 -5.93 30.99 20.07
CA VAL A 54 -5.00 32.11 19.78
C VAL A 54 -3.54 31.67 19.67
N SER A 55 -3.22 30.41 19.96
CA SER A 55 -1.87 29.85 19.81
C SER A 55 -1.92 28.36 19.51
N TYR A 56 -0.91 27.89 18.78
CA TYR A 56 -0.85 26.55 18.24
C TYR A 56 0.51 25.90 18.51
N LYS A 57 0.49 24.59 18.74
CA LYS A 57 1.69 23.77 18.77
C LYS A 57 1.39 22.47 18.03
N TRP A 58 2.32 22.08 17.18
CA TRP A 58 2.32 20.79 16.51
C TRP A 58 3.38 19.90 17.16
N ASP A 59 2.98 18.67 17.48
CA ASP A 59 3.89 17.54 17.65
C ASP A 59 3.71 16.62 16.45
N PHE A 60 4.75 16.42 15.65
CA PHE A 60 4.61 15.65 14.41
C PHE A 60 4.62 14.13 14.65
N GLY A 61 4.88 13.69 15.87
CA GLY A 61 4.98 12.26 16.23
C GLY A 61 6.32 11.62 15.86
N ASP A 62 7.30 12.41 15.43
CA ASP A 62 8.68 11.99 15.12
C ASP A 62 9.73 12.63 16.06
N GLY A 63 9.26 13.26 17.13
CA GLY A 63 10.09 13.98 18.09
C GLY A 63 10.35 15.45 17.74
N THR A 64 9.87 15.93 16.58
CA THR A 64 9.96 17.34 16.19
C THR A 64 8.62 18.07 16.39
N THR A 65 8.68 19.40 16.49
CA THR A 65 7.53 20.25 16.80
C THR A 65 7.55 21.54 15.99
N SER A 66 6.40 22.17 15.81
CA SER A 66 6.28 23.54 15.27
C SER A 66 5.30 24.39 16.08
N THR A 67 5.45 25.71 16.03
CA THR A 67 4.48 26.69 16.56
C THR A 67 3.76 27.46 15.46
N ASP A 68 4.04 27.14 14.19
CA ASP A 68 3.32 27.75 13.07
C ASP A 68 1.86 27.32 13.10
N GLU A 69 0.97 28.21 12.69
CA GLU A 69 -0.45 27.92 12.62
C GLU A 69 -0.74 26.78 11.64
N SER A 70 -0.11 26.79 10.46
CA SER A 70 -0.26 25.78 9.41
C SER A 70 1.11 25.39 8.83
N PRO A 71 1.87 24.48 9.49
CA PRO A 71 3.22 24.12 9.09
C PRO A 71 3.23 23.16 7.89
N THR A 72 4.37 23.11 7.22
CA THR A 72 4.77 21.99 6.36
C THR A 72 5.89 21.23 7.06
N HIS A 73 5.82 19.91 7.08
CA HIS A 73 6.79 19.05 7.76
C HIS A 73 7.25 17.90 6.86
N THR A 74 8.55 17.60 6.86
CA THR A 74 9.11 16.47 6.11
C THR A 74 9.54 15.38 7.09
N TYR A 75 8.92 14.22 6.99
CA TYR A 75 9.19 13.08 7.85
C TYR A 75 10.51 12.39 7.46
N PRO A 76 11.28 11.86 8.42
CA PRO A 76 12.62 11.32 8.18
C PRO A 76 12.64 10.00 7.41
N GLY A 77 11.51 9.30 7.33
CA GLY A 77 11.42 8.04 6.60
C GLY A 77 10.01 7.46 6.61
N LYS A 78 9.86 6.33 5.90
CA LYS A 78 8.61 5.57 5.91
C LYS A 78 8.21 5.20 7.34
N GLY A 79 6.93 5.23 7.63
CA GLY A 79 6.49 5.06 9.00
C GLY A 79 5.03 5.43 9.22
N LYS A 80 4.45 4.85 10.26
CA LYS A 80 3.26 5.37 10.92
C LYS A 80 3.63 6.51 11.87
N TYR A 81 3.03 7.68 11.65
CA TYR A 81 3.16 8.84 12.54
C TYR A 81 1.80 9.32 13.04
N VAL A 82 1.79 10.01 14.19
CA VAL A 82 0.57 10.56 14.81
C VAL A 82 0.76 12.06 15.08
N PRO A 83 0.69 12.91 14.04
CA PRO A 83 0.73 14.35 14.24
C PRO A 83 -0.43 14.81 15.13
N THR A 84 -0.12 15.63 16.12
CA THR A 84 -1.05 16.18 17.10
C THR A 84 -0.97 17.70 17.07
N LEU A 85 -2.10 18.35 16.79
CA LEU A 85 -2.28 19.78 16.94
C LEU A 85 -2.80 20.07 18.35
N TYR A 86 -2.10 20.93 19.08
CA TYR A 86 -2.56 21.56 20.30
C TYR A 86 -2.98 23.00 19.98
N ALA A 87 -4.22 23.35 20.28
CA ALA A 87 -4.73 24.72 20.11
C ALA A 87 -5.11 25.28 21.48
N THR A 88 -4.65 26.49 21.81
CA THR A 88 -4.86 27.11 23.14
C THR A 88 -5.61 28.43 23.03
N THR A 89 -6.67 28.58 23.83
CA THR A 89 -7.51 29.78 23.91
C THR A 89 -6.79 30.93 24.62
N SER A 90 -7.32 32.15 24.50
CA SER A 90 -6.75 33.34 25.16
C SER A 90 -6.76 33.27 26.68
N ALA A 91 -7.62 32.43 27.26
CA ALA A 91 -7.67 32.18 28.70
C ALA A 91 -6.90 30.90 29.10
N GLY A 92 -6.05 30.39 28.22
CA GLY A 92 -5.06 29.35 28.53
C GLY A 92 -5.60 27.92 28.56
N VAL A 93 -6.77 27.67 27.98
CA VAL A 93 -7.32 26.31 27.85
C VAL A 93 -6.86 25.69 26.54
N THR A 94 -6.31 24.48 26.61
CA THR A 94 -5.75 23.75 25.47
C THR A 94 -6.65 22.57 25.10
N GLY A 95 -7.02 22.48 23.83
CA GLY A 95 -7.57 21.26 23.22
C GLY A 95 -6.56 20.64 22.26
N GLU A 96 -6.81 19.41 21.85
CA GLU A 96 -5.95 18.70 20.89
C GLU A 96 -6.74 17.92 19.85
N ALA A 97 -6.12 17.68 18.69
CA ALA A 97 -6.60 16.76 17.67
C ALA A 97 -5.41 16.00 17.06
N SER A 98 -5.61 14.70 16.79
CA SER A 98 -4.60 13.84 16.20
C SER A 98 -5.19 12.95 15.11
N THR A 99 -4.39 12.59 14.13
CA THR A 99 -4.74 11.58 13.12
C THR A 99 -3.54 10.68 12.86
N VAL A 100 -3.78 9.45 12.41
CA VAL A 100 -2.72 8.57 11.95
C VAL A 100 -2.41 8.88 10.50
N ILE A 101 -1.13 9.10 10.19
CA ILE A 101 -0.64 9.15 8.81
C ILE A 101 0.33 8.01 8.55
N HIS A 102 0.39 7.55 7.31
CA HIS A 102 1.38 6.59 6.84
C HIS A 102 2.23 7.28 5.79
N ILE A 103 3.53 7.38 6.08
CA ILE A 103 4.52 7.84 5.12
C ILE A 103 5.05 6.61 4.41
N ALA A 104 4.81 6.53 3.10
CA ALA A 104 5.28 5.42 2.31
C ALA A 104 6.80 5.51 2.07
N LYS A 105 7.39 4.38 1.68
CA LYS A 105 8.75 4.38 1.14
C LYS A 105 8.82 5.27 -0.10
N VAL A 106 9.91 6.01 -0.26
CA VAL A 106 10.27 6.64 -1.54
C VAL A 106 11.21 5.71 -2.29
N SER A 107 10.90 5.43 -3.55
CA SER A 107 11.77 4.67 -4.46
C SER A 107 12.66 5.63 -5.25
N SER A 108 13.89 5.22 -5.52
CA SER A 108 14.75 5.91 -6.48
C SER A 108 14.51 5.48 -7.92
N ILE A 109 13.69 4.44 -8.13
CA ILE A 109 13.46 3.83 -9.45
C ILE A 109 12.62 4.74 -10.34
N LYS A 110 13.06 4.94 -11.58
CA LYS A 110 12.42 5.82 -12.57
C LYS A 110 12.20 5.10 -13.89
N LEU A 111 10.95 4.68 -14.11
CA LEU A 111 10.57 3.92 -15.30
C LEU A 111 10.67 4.69 -16.63
N ASP A 112 10.89 6.00 -16.62
CA ASP A 112 10.85 6.87 -17.81
C ASP A 112 12.16 7.66 -18.06
N ASP A 113 13.27 7.23 -17.46
CA ASP A 113 14.57 7.91 -17.62
C ASP A 113 15.49 7.27 -18.68
N ASN A 114 15.05 6.18 -19.32
CA ASN A 114 15.82 5.38 -20.28
C ASN A 114 17.15 4.84 -19.71
N SER A 115 17.21 4.65 -18.40
CA SER A 115 18.35 4.08 -17.69
C SER A 115 17.91 2.89 -16.84
N LEU A 116 18.88 2.08 -16.44
CA LEU A 116 18.71 1.03 -15.42
C LEU A 116 19.70 1.23 -14.26
N SER A 117 20.34 2.41 -14.19
CA SER A 117 21.43 2.70 -13.24
C SER A 117 20.94 2.90 -11.80
N ASP A 118 19.69 3.32 -11.64
CA ASP A 118 19.01 3.43 -10.34
C ASP A 118 18.93 2.08 -9.62
N TRP A 119 18.81 0.97 -10.36
CA TRP A 119 18.86 -0.39 -9.82
C TRP A 119 20.21 -0.78 -9.21
N ASP A 120 21.31 -0.08 -9.50
CA ASP A 120 22.60 -0.32 -8.85
C ASP A 120 22.56 0.00 -7.35
N THR A 121 21.63 0.89 -6.94
CA THR A 121 21.41 1.23 -5.53
C THR A 121 20.55 0.21 -4.79
N VAL A 122 19.82 -0.65 -5.52
CA VAL A 122 18.99 -1.71 -4.95
C VAL A 122 19.86 -2.92 -4.62
N ALA A 123 20.38 -2.91 -3.39
CA ALA A 123 21.22 -3.98 -2.84
C ALA A 123 20.41 -5.04 -2.05
N THR A 124 19.21 -4.67 -1.57
CA THR A 124 18.26 -5.57 -0.91
C THR A 124 17.16 -5.97 -1.89
N ASN A 125 16.42 -7.05 -1.60
CA ASN A 125 15.35 -7.57 -2.46
C ASN A 125 15.85 -8.03 -3.85
N VAL A 126 16.93 -8.80 -3.84
CA VAL A 126 17.55 -9.35 -5.05
C VAL A 126 17.42 -10.87 -5.04
N ILE A 127 16.87 -11.42 -6.11
CA ILE A 127 16.90 -12.84 -6.43
C ILE A 127 18.00 -13.07 -7.45
N THR A 128 18.90 -14.01 -7.17
CA THR A 128 19.89 -14.49 -8.15
C THR A 128 19.46 -15.86 -8.63
N ALA A 129 19.74 -16.15 -9.90
CA ALA A 129 19.40 -17.43 -10.51
C ALA A 129 19.96 -18.63 -9.72
N GLY A 130 19.11 -19.64 -9.52
CA GLY A 130 19.48 -20.95 -9.00
C GLY A 130 19.74 -21.96 -10.12
N ALA A 131 19.71 -23.25 -9.78
CA ALA A 131 20.06 -24.32 -10.71
C ALA A 131 18.97 -24.59 -11.76
N HIS A 132 17.72 -24.21 -11.47
CA HIS A 132 16.53 -24.44 -12.28
C HIS A 132 15.87 -23.12 -12.73
N SER A 133 16.55 -21.98 -12.59
CA SER A 133 16.03 -20.66 -12.98
C SER A 133 15.90 -20.48 -14.50
N GLY A 134 16.42 -21.42 -15.29
CA GLY A 134 16.36 -21.38 -16.75
C GLY A 134 17.04 -20.14 -17.31
N ASN A 135 16.28 -19.30 -18.00
CA ASN A 135 16.78 -18.08 -18.61
C ASN A 135 16.97 -16.92 -17.63
N PHE A 136 16.47 -16.98 -16.39
CA PHE A 136 16.72 -15.92 -15.42
C PHE A 136 18.19 -15.87 -14.99
N ILE A 137 18.70 -14.65 -14.86
CA ILE A 137 20.01 -14.35 -14.26
C ILE A 137 19.78 -13.64 -12.92
N LYS A 138 18.86 -12.66 -12.91
CA LYS A 138 18.57 -11.84 -11.73
C LYS A 138 17.17 -11.26 -11.79
N ALA A 139 16.52 -11.17 -10.65
CA ALA A 139 15.38 -10.28 -10.44
C ALA A 139 15.67 -9.33 -9.27
N LYS A 140 15.19 -8.10 -9.36
CA LYS A 140 15.24 -7.13 -8.25
C LYS A 140 13.86 -6.50 -8.06
N PHE A 141 13.58 -6.11 -6.83
CA PHE A 141 12.33 -5.48 -6.48
C PHE A 141 12.56 -4.23 -5.64
N ASP A 142 11.78 -3.20 -5.90
CA ASP A 142 11.64 -2.06 -5.00
C ASP A 142 10.17 -1.62 -4.96
N TYR A 143 9.82 -0.68 -4.10
CA TYR A 143 8.46 -0.15 -4.03
C TYR A 143 8.44 1.29 -3.53
N ASP A 144 7.35 1.98 -3.87
CA ASP A 144 6.93 3.26 -3.29
C ASP A 144 5.40 3.26 -3.09
N ALA A 145 4.80 4.41 -2.76
CA ALA A 145 3.35 4.54 -2.58
C ALA A 145 2.51 4.07 -3.79
N ASN A 146 3.06 4.12 -5.00
CA ASN A 146 2.32 3.95 -6.25
C ASN A 146 2.58 2.59 -6.89
N TYR A 147 3.83 2.13 -6.87
CA TYR A 147 4.29 0.99 -7.64
C TYR A 147 5.05 -0.03 -6.78
N VAL A 148 4.91 -1.29 -7.18
CA VAL A 148 5.96 -2.30 -6.97
C VAL A 148 6.81 -2.30 -8.24
N TYR A 149 8.07 -1.91 -8.11
CA TYR A 149 9.04 -1.90 -9.19
C TYR A 149 9.69 -3.26 -9.31
N VAL A 150 9.85 -3.72 -10.55
CA VAL A 150 10.44 -4.99 -10.89
C VAL A 150 11.53 -4.76 -11.93
N TYR A 151 12.67 -5.40 -11.74
CA TYR A 151 13.73 -5.50 -12.74
C TYR A 151 14.04 -6.96 -13.00
N PHE A 152 14.15 -7.33 -14.27
CA PHE A 152 14.60 -8.64 -14.70
C PHE A 152 15.85 -8.55 -15.59
N GLU A 153 16.77 -9.49 -15.38
CA GLU A 153 17.94 -9.75 -16.22
C GLU A 153 17.86 -11.22 -16.64
N GLN A 154 17.77 -11.46 -17.95
CA GLN A 154 17.50 -12.79 -18.51
C GLN A 154 18.37 -13.06 -19.75
N ASN A 155 18.75 -14.32 -19.95
CA ASN A 155 19.34 -14.84 -21.18
C ASN A 155 18.24 -15.03 -22.25
N THR A 156 17.74 -13.94 -22.79
CA THR A 156 16.67 -13.91 -23.80
C THR A 156 16.79 -12.66 -24.68
N LYS A 157 15.94 -12.59 -25.71
CA LYS A 157 15.73 -11.38 -26.52
C LYS A 157 14.26 -10.97 -26.51
N LYS A 158 14.01 -9.68 -26.73
CA LYS A 158 12.64 -9.17 -26.99
C LYS A 158 11.95 -9.95 -28.11
N SER A 159 12.70 -10.26 -29.18
CA SER A 159 12.18 -10.97 -30.35
C SER A 159 11.71 -12.40 -30.09
N ASP A 160 12.07 -12.98 -28.95
CA ASP A 160 11.70 -14.35 -28.61
C ASP A 160 10.21 -14.43 -28.23
N GLY A 161 9.58 -13.30 -27.84
CA GLY A 161 8.14 -13.23 -27.58
C GLY A 161 7.68 -14.08 -26.40
N ASN A 162 8.57 -14.31 -25.42
CA ASN A 162 8.28 -15.17 -24.28
C ASN A 162 7.07 -14.68 -23.49
N ILE A 163 6.39 -15.66 -22.90
CA ILE A 163 5.15 -15.45 -22.15
C ILE A 163 5.47 -15.58 -20.66
N TYR A 164 4.98 -14.65 -19.87
CA TYR A 164 5.28 -14.52 -18.45
C TYR A 164 4.01 -14.76 -17.65
N ASP A 165 4.12 -15.61 -16.63
CA ASP A 165 3.17 -15.71 -15.54
C ASP A 165 3.79 -15.07 -14.30
N LEU A 166 3.27 -13.93 -13.87
CA LEU A 166 3.65 -13.29 -12.61
C LEU A 166 2.57 -13.61 -11.59
N TYR A 167 2.90 -14.52 -10.68
CA TYR A 167 2.06 -14.94 -9.57
C TYR A 167 2.32 -14.03 -8.38
N ILE A 168 1.26 -13.39 -7.86
CA ILE A 168 1.33 -12.46 -6.74
C ILE A 168 0.36 -12.91 -5.66
N ASP A 169 0.91 -13.15 -4.47
CA ASP A 169 0.17 -13.30 -3.21
C ASP A 169 0.19 -11.94 -2.52
N ALA A 170 -0.95 -11.27 -2.54
CA ALA A 170 -1.05 -9.84 -2.26
C ALA A 170 -1.14 -9.53 -0.76
N ASP A 171 -1.57 -10.49 0.06
CA ASP A 171 -1.77 -10.32 1.50
C ASP A 171 -0.81 -11.15 2.35
N ASN A 172 0.11 -11.88 1.72
CA ASN A 172 1.05 -12.81 2.35
C ASN A 172 0.31 -13.93 3.10
N ASN A 173 -0.82 -14.40 2.54
CA ASN A 173 -1.65 -15.43 3.13
C ASN A 173 -1.79 -16.62 2.17
N ILE A 174 -1.11 -17.69 2.54
CA ILE A 174 -1.10 -18.95 1.78
C ILE A 174 -2.50 -19.58 1.55
N ASN A 175 -3.56 -19.12 2.24
CA ASN A 175 -4.90 -19.72 2.17
C ASN A 175 -5.88 -19.03 1.20
N THR A 176 -5.51 -17.93 0.53
CA THR A 176 -6.46 -17.08 -0.21
C THR A 176 -6.34 -17.13 -1.74
N GLY A 177 -5.29 -17.76 -2.27
CA GLY A 177 -5.04 -17.87 -3.71
C GLY A 177 -4.61 -19.26 -4.18
N LEU A 178 -4.10 -19.33 -5.42
CA LEU A 178 -3.58 -20.57 -6.00
C LEU A 178 -2.31 -21.05 -5.27
N LEU A 179 -2.21 -22.34 -5.04
CA LEU A 179 -0.98 -23.02 -4.64
C LEU A 179 -0.43 -23.79 -5.83
N THR A 180 0.72 -23.37 -6.34
CA THR A 180 1.49 -24.15 -7.33
C THR A 180 2.70 -24.79 -6.66
N GLY A 181 2.99 -26.05 -7.01
CA GLY A 181 4.19 -26.75 -6.54
C GLY A 181 5.48 -26.25 -7.21
N GLU A 182 5.35 -25.51 -8.31
CA GLU A 182 6.48 -24.94 -9.06
C GLU A 182 7.15 -23.80 -8.31
N ILE A 183 6.36 -22.96 -7.63
CA ILE A 183 6.84 -21.88 -6.75
C ILE A 183 5.96 -21.91 -5.48
N PRO A 184 6.34 -22.67 -4.45
CA PRO A 184 5.52 -22.89 -3.26
C PRO A 184 5.33 -21.64 -2.40
N ASN A 185 4.41 -21.74 -1.42
CA ASN A 185 4.19 -20.75 -0.36
C ASN A 185 3.77 -19.34 -0.84
N GLY A 186 3.19 -19.25 -2.05
CA GLY A 186 2.48 -18.05 -2.52
C GLY A 186 1.06 -18.00 -1.99
N GLY A 187 0.14 -18.81 -2.52
CA GLY A 187 -1.29 -18.54 -2.31
C GLY A 187 -1.68 -17.36 -3.19
N TYR A 188 -1.52 -17.49 -4.50
CA TYR A 188 -1.49 -16.36 -5.43
C TYR A 188 -2.90 -15.86 -5.79
N GLU A 189 -3.29 -14.68 -5.30
CA GLU A 189 -4.58 -14.06 -5.67
C GLU A 189 -4.57 -13.39 -7.03
N VAL A 190 -3.40 -12.97 -7.51
CA VAL A 190 -3.25 -12.23 -8.75
C VAL A 190 -2.27 -12.96 -9.66
N LEU A 191 -2.65 -13.10 -10.91
CA LEU A 191 -1.80 -13.58 -12.00
C LEU A 191 -1.74 -12.47 -13.05
N LEU A 192 -0.55 -12.09 -13.48
CA LEU A 192 -0.40 -11.42 -14.77
C LEU A 192 0.14 -12.43 -15.78
N GLU A 193 -0.56 -12.59 -16.90
CA GLU A 193 -0.21 -13.55 -17.95
C GLU A 193 -0.01 -12.82 -19.28
N GLY A 194 1.05 -13.19 -20.00
CA GLY A 194 1.27 -12.75 -21.39
C GLY A 194 2.67 -12.18 -21.64
N THR A 195 2.81 -11.36 -22.67
CA THR A 195 4.10 -10.79 -23.09
C THR A 195 4.33 -9.43 -22.45
N ILE A 196 5.47 -9.20 -21.80
CA ILE A 196 5.76 -7.92 -21.13
C ILE A 196 6.01 -6.76 -22.11
N PHE A 197 6.55 -7.05 -23.30
CA PHE A 197 7.04 -6.03 -24.24
C PHE A 197 6.02 -5.59 -25.28
N ASP A 198 4.88 -6.26 -25.31
CA ASP A 198 3.74 -5.99 -26.16
C ASP A 198 2.54 -5.76 -25.21
N ASP A 199 1.48 -5.08 -25.65
CA ASP A 199 0.36 -4.63 -24.79
C ASP A 199 -0.58 -5.79 -24.36
N TRP A 200 -0.04 -7.00 -24.18
CA TRP A 200 -0.74 -8.23 -23.82
C TRP A 200 -0.14 -8.81 -22.53
N LEU A 201 -0.11 -8.03 -21.46
CA LEU A 201 0.14 -8.56 -20.11
C LEU A 201 -1.12 -8.33 -19.28
N ASP A 202 -1.97 -9.35 -19.25
CA ASP A 202 -3.34 -9.25 -18.75
C ASP A 202 -3.42 -9.68 -17.29
N PRO A 203 -4.13 -8.92 -16.42
CA PRO A 203 -4.31 -9.29 -15.02
C PRO A 203 -5.53 -10.20 -14.83
N TYR A 204 -5.37 -11.21 -14.00
CA TYR A 204 -6.38 -12.17 -13.59
C TYR A 204 -6.45 -12.25 -12.07
N TYR A 205 -7.66 -12.38 -11.54
CA TYR A 205 -7.87 -12.58 -10.11
C TYR A 205 -8.39 -13.97 -9.81
N PHE A 206 -7.82 -14.57 -8.78
CA PHE A 206 -8.32 -15.79 -8.19
C PHE A 206 -9.67 -15.50 -7.51
N ILE A 207 -10.67 -16.32 -7.81
CA ILE A 207 -12.04 -16.20 -7.26
C ILE A 207 -12.56 -17.51 -6.65
N GLY A 208 -11.76 -18.58 -6.69
CA GLY A 208 -12.15 -19.90 -6.21
C GLY A 208 -11.83 -20.15 -4.74
N THR A 209 -12.22 -21.32 -4.26
CA THR A 209 -11.83 -21.86 -2.94
C THR A 209 -10.94 -23.08 -3.05
N ASP A 210 -10.89 -23.72 -4.22
CA ASP A 210 -9.97 -24.81 -4.51
C ASP A 210 -8.63 -24.24 -4.98
N GLN A 211 -7.67 -24.22 -4.05
CA GLN A 211 -6.33 -23.67 -4.26
C GLN A 211 -5.47 -24.48 -5.24
N GLN A 212 -5.93 -25.64 -5.74
CA GLN A 212 -5.20 -26.44 -6.72
C GLN A 212 -5.72 -26.23 -8.15
N ASN A 213 -6.88 -25.58 -8.31
CA ASN A 213 -7.50 -25.40 -9.61
C ASN A 213 -7.12 -24.06 -10.24
N PHE A 214 -6.18 -24.10 -11.18
CA PHE A 214 -5.75 -22.94 -11.98
C PHE A 214 -6.91 -22.26 -12.74
N GLY A 215 -7.96 -23.00 -13.10
CA GLY A 215 -9.14 -22.46 -13.79
C GLY A 215 -9.99 -21.48 -12.97
N ASN A 216 -9.62 -21.23 -11.71
CA ASN A 216 -10.29 -20.26 -10.82
C ASN A 216 -9.82 -18.81 -11.00
N TYR A 217 -8.96 -18.53 -11.98
CA TYR A 217 -8.60 -17.17 -12.38
C TYR A 217 -9.63 -16.56 -13.32
N THR A 218 -9.95 -15.28 -13.10
CA THR A 218 -10.85 -14.49 -13.95
C THR A 218 -10.16 -13.23 -14.42
N TYR A 219 -10.17 -13.01 -15.74
CA TYR A 219 -9.64 -11.82 -16.39
C TYR A 219 -10.21 -10.52 -15.81
N GLN A 220 -9.37 -9.48 -15.73
CA GLN A 220 -9.73 -8.17 -15.25
C GLN A 220 -9.38 -7.12 -16.32
N ASN A 221 -10.38 -6.35 -16.73
CA ASN A 221 -10.15 -5.23 -17.64
C ASN A 221 -9.63 -4.01 -16.86
N LEU A 222 -8.32 -3.98 -16.63
CA LEU A 222 -7.65 -2.94 -15.85
C LEU A 222 -6.56 -2.26 -16.68
N ASN A 223 -6.86 -1.06 -17.16
CA ASN A 223 -5.86 -0.20 -17.78
C ASN A 223 -4.76 0.15 -16.78
N GLU A 224 -3.53 0.27 -17.28
CA GLU A 224 -2.36 0.74 -16.52
C GLU A 224 -2.08 -0.10 -15.26
N PHE A 225 -2.38 -1.40 -15.30
CA PHE A 225 -1.95 -2.31 -14.22
C PHE A 225 -0.41 -2.37 -14.15
N TYR A 226 0.25 -2.38 -15.31
CA TYR A 226 1.69 -2.30 -15.41
C TYR A 226 2.12 -1.09 -16.26
N LYS A 227 3.32 -0.58 -15.99
CA LYS A 227 4.02 0.42 -16.79
C LYS A 227 5.39 -0.15 -17.14
N LEU A 228 5.61 -0.50 -18.40
CA LEU A 228 6.93 -0.88 -18.90
C LEU A 228 7.86 0.34 -18.85
N GLY A 229 9.08 0.15 -18.36
CA GLY A 229 10.11 1.17 -18.36
C GLY A 229 11.24 0.86 -19.33
N THR A 230 12.48 1.10 -18.90
CA THR A 230 13.66 0.93 -19.74
C THR A 230 13.88 -0.55 -20.13
N VAL A 231 14.22 -0.81 -21.39
CA VAL A 231 14.60 -2.14 -21.92
C VAL A 231 15.95 -2.02 -22.62
N VAL A 232 16.91 -2.86 -22.23
CA VAL A 232 18.27 -2.89 -22.78
C VAL A 232 18.61 -4.31 -23.25
N GLN A 233 19.01 -4.45 -24.52
CA GLN A 233 19.52 -5.70 -25.09
C GLN A 233 21.04 -5.62 -25.25
N SER A 234 21.77 -6.59 -24.69
CA SER A 234 23.21 -6.76 -24.89
C SER A 234 23.51 -8.21 -25.28
N GLY A 235 23.66 -8.47 -26.57
CA GLY A 235 23.84 -9.83 -27.09
C GLY A 235 22.61 -10.70 -26.82
N SER A 236 22.79 -11.79 -26.08
CA SER A 236 21.72 -12.70 -25.65
C SER A 236 21.12 -12.33 -24.29
N VAL A 237 21.57 -11.24 -23.65
CA VAL A 237 21.04 -10.81 -22.36
C VAL A 237 20.11 -9.62 -22.56
N GLN A 238 18.89 -9.75 -22.04
CA GLN A 238 17.91 -8.68 -21.95
C GLN A 238 17.79 -8.24 -20.49
N LYS A 239 17.79 -6.93 -20.28
CA LYS A 239 17.51 -6.28 -18.99
C LYS A 239 16.34 -5.35 -19.18
N PHE A 240 15.40 -5.36 -18.24
CA PHE A 240 14.28 -4.44 -18.30
C PHE A 240 13.66 -4.22 -16.94
N GLU A 241 12.92 -3.14 -16.83
CA GLU A 241 12.16 -2.77 -15.66
C GLU A 241 10.70 -2.48 -15.99
N PHE A 242 9.84 -2.62 -15.00
CA PHE A 242 8.44 -2.21 -15.07
C PHE A 242 7.89 -1.96 -13.66
N GLY A 243 6.83 -1.18 -13.57
CA GLY A 243 6.09 -0.95 -12.34
C GLY A 243 4.73 -1.64 -12.38
N LEU A 244 4.35 -2.29 -11.29
CA LEU A 244 3.01 -2.80 -11.04
C LEU A 244 2.25 -1.81 -10.15
N SER A 245 1.12 -1.30 -10.60
CA SER A 245 0.31 -0.32 -9.88
C SER A 245 -0.26 -0.93 -8.58
N ARG A 246 0.24 -0.49 -7.42
CA ARG A 246 -0.18 -1.00 -6.09
C ARG A 246 -1.69 -0.90 -5.88
N SER A 247 -2.30 0.17 -6.35
CA SER A 247 -3.75 0.41 -6.25
C SER A 247 -4.60 -0.59 -7.05
N LYS A 248 -3.98 -1.33 -7.97
CA LYS A 248 -4.63 -2.36 -8.79
C LYS A 248 -4.39 -3.77 -8.27
N ILE A 249 -3.42 -4.01 -7.38
CA ILE A 249 -3.17 -5.34 -6.82
C ILE A 249 -4.29 -5.67 -5.82
N LYS A 250 -5.22 -6.57 -6.21
CA LYS A 250 -6.34 -6.99 -5.38
C LYS A 250 -5.84 -7.60 -4.06
N GLY A 251 -6.34 -7.10 -2.94
CA GLY A 251 -6.05 -7.65 -1.62
C GLY A 251 -4.76 -7.11 -0.98
N LEU A 252 -4.04 -6.18 -1.63
CA LEU A 252 -2.79 -5.66 -1.07
C LEU A 252 -3.00 -4.96 0.27
N THR A 253 -2.42 -5.50 1.34
CA THR A 253 -2.62 -5.03 2.73
C THR A 253 -1.57 -4.04 3.22
N GLY A 254 -0.55 -3.75 2.42
CA GLY A 254 0.57 -2.86 2.79
C GLY A 254 1.66 -3.50 3.65
N LYS A 255 1.49 -4.73 4.15
CA LYS A 255 2.54 -5.43 4.92
C LYS A 255 3.66 -5.98 4.05
N GLY A 256 3.41 -6.17 2.77
CA GLY A 256 4.27 -6.90 1.86
C GLY A 256 3.43 -7.81 0.98
N LEU A 257 4.08 -8.41 -0.02
CA LEU A 257 3.47 -9.39 -0.91
C LEU A 257 4.52 -10.45 -1.26
N ARG A 258 4.08 -11.59 -1.80
CA ARG A 258 4.99 -12.57 -2.39
C ARG A 258 4.87 -12.57 -3.91
N ILE A 259 5.99 -12.81 -4.60
CA ILE A 259 6.04 -12.90 -6.05
C ILE A 259 6.75 -14.20 -6.46
N GLY A 260 6.13 -14.91 -7.40
CA GLY A 260 6.76 -15.95 -8.20
C GLY A 260 6.60 -15.63 -9.67
N VAL A 261 7.61 -15.91 -10.48
CA VAL A 261 7.58 -15.67 -11.92
C VAL A 261 7.95 -16.94 -12.65
N GLN A 262 7.12 -17.32 -13.61
CA GLN A 262 7.38 -18.40 -14.55
C GLN A 262 7.39 -17.83 -15.97
N VAL A 263 8.26 -18.33 -16.83
CA VAL A 263 8.38 -17.88 -18.22
C VAL A 263 8.30 -19.07 -19.15
N ALA A 264 7.37 -19.01 -20.11
CA ALA A 264 7.21 -19.97 -21.17
C ALA A 264 7.78 -19.44 -22.50
N ALA A 265 8.17 -20.37 -23.38
CA ALA A 265 8.41 -20.05 -24.79
C ALA A 265 7.12 -19.51 -25.44
N ASN A 266 7.26 -18.73 -26.51
CA ASN A 266 6.14 -18.06 -27.20
C ASN A 266 5.08 -18.99 -27.80
N ASP A 267 5.39 -20.28 -27.91
CA ASP A 267 4.53 -21.33 -28.42
C ASP A 267 4.02 -22.29 -27.33
N TRP A 268 4.26 -21.95 -26.05
CA TRP A 268 3.91 -22.75 -24.87
C TRP A 268 4.57 -24.15 -24.82
N SER A 269 5.56 -24.41 -25.67
CA SER A 269 6.18 -25.74 -25.78
C SER A 269 6.99 -26.14 -24.55
N ALA A 270 7.53 -25.16 -23.82
CA ALA A 270 8.35 -25.39 -22.64
C ALA A 270 8.29 -24.20 -21.68
N ILE A 271 8.43 -24.50 -20.39
CA ILE A 271 8.83 -23.51 -19.39
C ILE A 271 10.35 -23.35 -19.47
N ILE A 272 10.78 -22.11 -19.62
CA ILE A 272 12.17 -21.74 -19.91
C ILE A 272 12.78 -20.84 -18.83
N GLY A 273 12.02 -20.45 -17.81
CA GLY A 273 12.56 -19.65 -16.72
C GLY A 273 11.69 -19.64 -15.46
N TYR A 274 12.35 -19.55 -14.31
CA TYR A 274 11.75 -19.36 -13.00
C TYR A 274 12.51 -18.30 -12.19
N SER A 275 11.77 -17.42 -11.51
CA SER A 275 12.32 -16.53 -10.48
C SER A 275 11.29 -16.35 -9.35
N PRO A 276 11.52 -16.82 -8.12
CA PRO A 276 12.68 -17.59 -7.62
C PRO A 276 12.99 -18.90 -8.36
N ASP A 277 14.09 -19.57 -7.99
CA ASP A 277 14.43 -20.89 -8.53
C ASP A 277 13.25 -21.87 -8.37
N GLN A 278 13.06 -22.77 -9.33
CA GLN A 278 11.95 -23.73 -9.29
C GLN A 278 11.95 -24.52 -7.96
N SER A 279 10.75 -24.76 -7.43
CA SER A 279 10.50 -25.40 -6.13
C SER A 279 11.07 -24.65 -4.91
N THR A 280 11.44 -23.37 -5.07
CA THR A 280 11.78 -22.47 -3.97
C THR A 280 10.61 -21.56 -3.64
N ASP A 281 10.45 -21.26 -2.35
CA ASP A 281 9.41 -20.35 -1.85
C ASP A 281 9.36 -19.05 -2.64
N ALA A 282 8.14 -18.58 -2.90
CA ALA A 282 7.88 -17.28 -3.48
C ALA A 282 8.62 -16.17 -2.72
N PHE A 283 9.19 -15.22 -3.46
CA PHE A 283 9.99 -14.14 -2.87
C PHE A 283 9.09 -13.18 -2.11
N PHE A 284 9.35 -12.99 -0.82
CA PHE A 284 8.61 -12.03 0.00
C PHE A 284 9.26 -10.64 -0.09
N LEU A 285 8.50 -9.68 -0.63
CA LEU A 285 8.84 -8.27 -0.60
C LEU A 285 8.17 -7.63 0.62
N ASP A 286 8.95 -7.38 1.67
CA ASP A 286 8.47 -6.64 2.85
C ASP A 286 8.18 -5.19 2.47
N MET A 287 6.92 -4.79 2.61
CA MET A 287 6.47 -3.43 2.34
C MET A 287 5.93 -2.71 3.57
N SER A 288 6.11 -3.28 4.77
CA SER A 288 5.60 -2.69 6.00
C SER A 288 6.00 -1.22 6.15
N GLU A 289 4.98 -0.39 6.41
CA GLU A 289 5.02 1.06 6.62
C GLU A 289 4.69 1.38 8.09
#